data_AF-A0A1C4DUD6-F1
#
_entry.id   AF-A0A1C4DUD6-F1
#
_cell.length_a   1.000
_cell.length_b   1.000
_cell.length_c   1.000
_cell.angle_alpha   90.00
_cell.angle_beta   90.00
_cell.angle_gamma   90.00
#
_symmetry.space_group_name_H-M   'P 1'
#
loop_
_entity.id
_entity.type
_entity.pdbx_description
1 polymer ?
#
loop_
_entity_poly.entity_id
_entity_poly.type
_entity_poly.pdbx_seq_one_letter_code
_entity_poly.pdbx_strand_id
1 'polypeptide(L)'
;GTNGSPETDAAKYFGQERQYWTKDPIEFNGNKVYQRDDLFDPNLMTTWTDKGKIIKGTNLERMATGRAPIGHDGNSINLHHMTQNPNGAIAEVTQTFHQQNKSVIHVNPNTIPSGINRGEFNKWKIQYWIERAKTYR
;
A
#
# COMPACT_ATOMS: atom_id res chain seq x y z
N GLY A 1 -45.79 11.82 -10.63
CA GLY A 1 -44.43 11.75 -11.20
C GLY A 1 -43.48 12.14 -10.11
N THR A 2 -42.74 11.18 -9.56
CA THR A 2 -41.81 11.41 -8.45
C THR A 2 -40.43 11.73 -9.01
N ASN A 3 -40.00 12.99 -8.84
CA ASN A 3 -38.60 13.38 -8.99
C ASN A 3 -37.81 12.76 -7.82
N GLY A 4 -37.18 11.62 -8.06
CA GLY A 4 -36.14 11.07 -7.19
C GLY A 4 -34.79 11.63 -7.60
N SER A 5 -34.12 12.34 -6.70
CA SER A 5 -32.81 12.96 -6.93
C SER A 5 -31.73 11.92 -7.30
N PRO A 6 -30.88 12.17 -8.32
CA PRO A 6 -29.80 11.26 -8.71
C PRO A 6 -28.72 11.05 -7.62
N GLU A 7 -28.67 11.95 -6.64
CA GLU A 7 -27.64 11.98 -5.60
C GLU A 7 -27.76 10.83 -4.59
N THR A 8 -28.96 10.32 -4.34
CA THR A 8 -29.18 9.22 -3.38
C THR A 8 -28.82 7.84 -3.92
N ASP A 9 -28.80 7.66 -5.26
CA ASP A 9 -28.41 6.39 -5.87
C ASP A 9 -26.89 6.23 -5.98
N ALA A 10 -26.15 7.31 -6.29
CA ALA A 10 -24.70 7.26 -6.35
C ALA A 10 -24.07 6.78 -5.03
N ALA A 11 -24.54 7.28 -3.89
CA ALA A 11 -24.05 6.86 -2.57
C ALA A 11 -24.31 5.38 -2.28
N LYS A 12 -25.37 4.78 -2.87
CA LYS A 12 -25.71 3.37 -2.71
C LYS A 12 -24.82 2.47 -3.56
N TYR A 13 -24.46 2.90 -4.77
CA TYR A 13 -23.52 2.22 -5.66
C TYR A 13 -22.06 2.37 -5.21
N PHE A 14 -21.64 3.56 -4.77
CA PHE A 14 -20.29 3.79 -4.24
C PHE A 14 -20.10 3.28 -2.80
N GLY A 15 -21.18 3.14 -2.03
CA GLY A 15 -21.15 2.65 -0.65
C GLY A 15 -20.99 1.15 -0.50
N GLN A 16 -21.29 0.36 -1.55
CA GLN A 16 -21.25 -1.12 -1.49
C GLN A 16 -19.89 -1.74 -1.85
N GLU A 17 -18.95 -1.03 -2.48
CA GLU A 17 -17.79 -1.67 -3.14
C GLU A 17 -16.40 -1.35 -2.57
N ARG A 18 -16.31 -0.95 -1.30
CA ARG A 18 -15.01 -0.89 -0.61
C ARG A 18 -14.86 -1.96 0.45
N GLN A 19 -15.07 -3.23 0.07
CA GLN A 19 -14.77 -4.39 0.95
C GLN A 19 -13.33 -4.33 1.48
N TYR A 20 -12.43 -3.79 0.66
CA TYR A 20 -10.99 -3.79 0.90
C TYR A 20 -10.46 -2.42 1.36
N TRP A 21 -10.90 -1.30 0.77
CA TRP A 21 -10.44 0.04 1.13
C TRP A 21 -11.49 0.80 1.94
N THR A 22 -11.74 0.34 3.15
CA THR A 22 -12.77 0.90 4.04
C THR A 22 -12.49 2.35 4.47
N LYS A 23 -11.27 2.85 4.21
CA LYS A 23 -10.84 4.23 4.49
C LYS A 23 -10.53 4.97 3.19
N ASP A 24 -10.68 6.29 3.22
CA ASP A 24 -10.24 7.16 2.12
C ASP A 24 -8.71 7.13 1.99
N PRO A 25 -8.18 7.24 0.75
CA PRO A 25 -6.74 7.28 0.55
C PRO A 25 -6.13 8.51 1.22
N ILE A 26 -4.91 8.36 1.73
CA ILE A 26 -4.16 9.48 2.31
C ILE A 26 -3.31 10.17 1.25
N GLU A 27 -2.96 11.42 1.46
CA GLU A 27 -1.89 12.09 0.73
C GLU A 27 -0.57 11.93 1.49
N PHE A 28 0.46 11.39 0.85
CA PHE A 28 1.79 11.25 1.44
C PHE A 28 2.86 11.65 0.43
N ASN A 29 3.58 12.74 0.74
CA ASN A 29 4.68 13.27 -0.08
C ASN A 29 4.35 13.40 -1.58
N GLY A 30 3.14 13.86 -1.90
CA GLY A 30 2.68 14.09 -3.27
C GLY A 30 2.01 12.91 -3.98
N ASN A 31 1.86 11.77 -3.29
CA ASN A 31 1.14 10.61 -3.81
C ASN A 31 -0.11 10.31 -2.97
N LYS A 32 -1.21 9.98 -3.65
CA LYS A 32 -2.35 9.30 -3.02
C LYS A 32 -1.99 7.87 -2.69
N VAL A 33 -2.21 7.45 -1.44
CA VAL A 33 -1.91 6.09 -0.97
C VAL A 33 -3.16 5.39 -0.48
N TYR A 34 -3.45 4.25 -1.08
CA TYR A 34 -4.55 3.37 -0.74
C TYR A 34 -4.08 2.29 0.24
N GLN A 35 -4.28 2.56 1.53
CA GLN A 35 -3.89 1.69 2.64
C GLN A 35 -4.85 0.52 2.84
N ARG A 36 -4.30 -0.59 3.33
CA ARG A 36 -5.06 -1.81 3.60
C ARG A 36 -4.64 -2.42 4.95
N ASP A 37 -5.43 -2.17 5.98
CA ASP A 37 -5.18 -2.67 7.34
C ASP A 37 -5.34 -4.19 7.45
N ASP A 38 -6.05 -4.83 6.51
CA ASP A 38 -6.34 -6.26 6.50
C ASP A 38 -5.25 -7.12 5.85
N LEU A 39 -4.17 -6.54 5.32
CA LEU A 39 -3.10 -7.31 4.68
C LEU A 39 -2.11 -7.95 5.66
N PHE A 40 -2.04 -7.43 6.89
CA PHE A 40 -1.07 -7.86 7.89
C PHE A 40 -1.60 -7.67 9.31
N ASP A 41 -1.11 -8.51 10.24
CA ASP A 41 -1.28 -8.28 11.67
C ASP A 41 -0.17 -7.33 12.19
N PRO A 42 -0.48 -6.15 12.74
CA PRO A 42 0.52 -5.22 13.28
C PRO A 42 1.37 -5.84 14.41
N ASN A 43 0.82 -6.78 15.18
CA ASN A 43 1.48 -7.41 16.32
C ASN A 43 2.21 -8.71 15.96
N LEU A 44 2.18 -9.13 14.69
CA LEU A 44 2.90 -10.31 14.23
C LEU A 44 4.39 -10.20 14.56
N MET A 45 4.92 -11.15 15.33
CA MET A 45 6.35 -11.25 15.60
C MET A 45 7.10 -11.66 14.32
N THR A 46 8.05 -10.84 13.91
CA THR A 46 8.89 -11.02 12.73
C THR A 46 10.36 -10.97 13.09
N THR A 47 11.21 -11.29 12.11
CA THR A 47 12.66 -11.09 12.20
C THR A 47 13.17 -10.30 11.00
N TRP A 48 14.21 -9.50 11.21
CA TRP A 48 14.93 -8.81 10.14
C TRP A 48 16.39 -8.60 10.49
N THR A 49 17.20 -8.40 9.46
CA THR A 49 18.60 -8.00 9.64
C THR A 49 18.71 -6.48 9.64
N ASP A 50 19.33 -5.93 10.68
CA ASP A 50 19.74 -4.52 10.72
C ASP A 50 21.22 -4.42 11.11
N LYS A 51 22.01 -3.75 10.27
CA LYS A 51 23.47 -3.59 10.45
C LYS A 51 24.19 -4.91 10.81
N GLY A 52 23.79 -6.01 10.16
CA GLY A 52 24.37 -7.34 10.37
C GLY A 52 23.86 -8.10 11.60
N LYS A 53 22.92 -7.53 12.37
CA LYS A 53 22.31 -8.19 13.53
C LYS A 53 20.89 -8.65 13.20
N ILE A 54 20.52 -9.82 13.69
CA ILE A 54 19.14 -10.30 13.64
C ILE A 54 18.37 -9.60 14.76
N ILE A 55 17.31 -8.88 14.39
CA ILE A 55 16.34 -8.26 15.29
C ILE A 55 15.07 -9.10 15.25
N LYS A 56 14.42 -9.23 16.41
CA LYS A 56 13.10 -9.84 16.56
C LYS A 56 12.15 -8.78 17.11
N GLY A 57 11.00 -8.60 16.47
CA GLY A 57 10.01 -7.59 16.86
C GLY A 57 8.73 -7.69 16.03
N THR A 58 7.70 -6.97 16.46
CA THR A 58 6.40 -6.90 15.79
C THR A 58 6.48 -6.25 14.40
N ASN A 59 5.43 -6.39 13.60
CA ASN A 59 5.28 -5.64 12.35
C ASN A 59 5.29 -4.13 12.58
N LEU A 60 4.73 -3.63 13.69
CA LEU A 60 4.81 -2.22 14.06
C LEU A 60 6.26 -1.76 14.29
N GLU A 61 7.04 -2.51 15.06
CA GLU A 61 8.45 -2.20 15.30
C GLU A 61 9.27 -2.29 14.01
N ARG A 62 8.98 -3.28 13.16
CA ARG A 62 9.56 -3.39 11.83
C ARG A 62 9.28 -2.16 10.97
N MET A 63 8.02 -1.71 10.91
CA MET A 63 7.62 -0.50 10.17
C MET A 63 8.24 0.77 10.73
N ALA A 64 8.39 0.90 12.05
CA ALA A 64 9.06 2.03 12.68
C ALA A 64 10.55 2.17 12.28
N THR A 65 11.16 1.12 11.72
CA THR A 65 12.50 1.16 11.12
C THR A 65 12.49 1.44 9.61
N GLY A 66 11.33 1.76 9.03
CA GLY A 66 11.13 2.03 7.60
C GLY A 66 11.03 0.79 6.72
N ARG A 67 10.74 -0.37 7.31
CA ARG A 67 10.60 -1.65 6.58
C ARG A 67 9.13 -1.98 6.38
N ALA A 68 8.79 -2.53 5.22
CA ALA A 68 7.44 -3.03 4.99
C ALA A 68 7.07 -4.11 6.02
N PRO A 69 5.82 -4.14 6.50
CA PRO A 69 5.33 -5.22 7.35
C PRO A 69 5.28 -6.53 6.55
N ILE A 70 5.30 -7.66 7.26
CA ILE A 70 5.06 -8.97 6.70
C ILE A 70 3.55 -9.22 6.63
N GLY A 71 3.04 -9.46 5.43
CA GLY A 71 1.66 -9.78 5.16
C GLY A 71 1.27 -11.19 5.54
N HIS A 72 -0.03 -11.48 5.48
CA HIS A 72 -0.58 -12.81 5.72
C HIS A 72 -0.10 -13.87 4.72
N ASP A 73 0.47 -13.45 3.58
CA ASP A 73 1.14 -14.32 2.61
C ASP A 73 2.59 -14.67 2.98
N GLY A 74 3.05 -14.26 4.17
CA GLY A 74 4.40 -14.51 4.68
C GLY A 74 5.49 -13.65 4.05
N ASN A 75 5.13 -12.70 3.18
CA ASN A 75 6.07 -11.85 2.46
C ASN A 75 5.91 -10.37 2.85
N SER A 76 6.88 -9.54 2.49
CA SER A 76 6.75 -8.09 2.72
C SER A 76 5.65 -7.49 1.87
N ILE A 77 4.82 -6.62 2.45
CA ILE A 77 3.83 -5.84 1.72
C ILE A 77 4.52 -4.93 0.69
N ASN A 78 3.94 -4.85 -0.50
CA ASN A 78 4.43 -4.04 -1.60
C ASN A 78 3.67 -2.72 -1.70
N LEU A 79 4.40 -1.70 -2.15
CA LEU A 79 3.86 -0.39 -2.52
C LEU A 79 3.86 -0.30 -4.04
N HIS A 80 2.69 -0.53 -4.63
CA HIS A 80 2.51 -0.61 -6.08
C HIS A 80 2.07 0.72 -6.66
N HIS A 81 2.80 1.26 -7.64
CA HIS A 81 2.31 2.41 -8.42
C HIS A 81 1.29 1.95 -9.45
N MET A 82 0.07 2.48 -9.41
CA MET A 82 -1.02 2.04 -10.29
C MET A 82 -0.77 2.37 -11.77
N THR A 83 -0.12 3.49 -12.07
CA THR A 83 0.06 3.99 -13.45
C THR A 83 1.52 4.09 -13.89
N GLN A 84 2.46 3.51 -13.12
CA GLN A 84 3.92 3.63 -13.33
C GLN A 84 4.44 5.09 -13.45
N ASN A 85 3.65 6.07 -13.03
CA ASN A 85 4.03 7.48 -12.92
C ASN A 85 4.59 7.74 -11.50
N PRO A 86 5.72 8.45 -11.34
CA PRO A 86 6.25 8.84 -10.02
C PRO A 86 5.25 9.56 -9.12
N ASN A 87 4.36 10.38 -9.69
CA ASN A 87 3.33 11.11 -8.97
C ASN A 87 1.98 10.36 -8.95
N GLY A 88 1.98 9.11 -9.43
CA GLY A 88 0.79 8.28 -9.51
C GLY A 88 0.32 7.80 -8.14
N ALA A 89 -0.93 7.35 -8.08
CA ALA A 89 -1.47 6.69 -6.92
C ALA A 89 -0.70 5.40 -6.60
N ILE A 90 -0.57 5.11 -5.30
CA ILE A 90 0.11 3.93 -4.77
C ILE A 90 -0.88 3.09 -3.97
N ALA A 91 -0.82 1.76 -4.12
CA ALA A 91 -1.60 0.82 -3.33
C ALA A 91 -0.70 -0.11 -2.51
N GLU A 92 -1.11 -0.39 -1.28
CA GLU A 92 -0.58 -1.52 -0.50
C GLU A 92 -1.15 -2.83 -1.06
N VAL A 93 -0.28 -3.77 -1.42
CA VAL A 93 -0.67 -5.09 -1.93
C VAL A 93 0.23 -6.20 -1.39
N THR A 94 -0.30 -7.42 -1.25
CA THR A 94 0.52 -8.58 -0.90
C THR A 94 1.50 -8.94 -2.02
N GLN A 95 2.58 -9.64 -1.69
CA GLN A 95 3.54 -10.12 -2.68
C GLN A 95 2.90 -11.13 -3.63
N THR A 96 2.10 -12.05 -3.09
CA THR A 96 1.39 -13.05 -3.90
C THR A 96 0.44 -12.38 -4.90
N PHE A 97 -0.35 -11.40 -4.46
CA PHE A 97 -1.23 -10.66 -5.36
C PHE A 97 -0.45 -9.95 -6.47
N HIS A 98 0.63 -9.27 -6.11
CA HIS A 98 1.46 -8.53 -7.06
C HIS A 98 2.10 -9.45 -8.11
N GLN A 99 2.53 -10.66 -7.73
CA GLN A 99 3.11 -11.63 -8.66
C GLN A 99 2.05 -12.25 -9.57
N GLN A 100 0.94 -12.72 -9.01
CA GLN A 100 -0.10 -13.42 -9.77
C GLN A 100 -0.82 -12.50 -10.76
N ASN A 101 -0.95 -11.22 -10.43
CA ASN A 101 -1.69 -10.24 -11.24
C ASN A 101 -0.76 -9.30 -12.01
N LYS A 102 0.53 -9.62 -12.11
CA LYS A 102 1.57 -8.75 -12.69
C LYS A 102 1.19 -8.17 -14.05
N SER A 103 0.59 -8.97 -14.94
CA SER A 103 0.19 -8.56 -16.29
C SER A 103 -1.02 -7.62 -16.30
N VAL A 104 -1.87 -7.69 -15.28
CA VAL A 104 -3.08 -6.87 -15.15
C VAL A 104 -2.74 -5.53 -14.49
N ILE A 105 -1.89 -5.54 -13.45
CA ILE A 105 -1.61 -4.34 -12.64
C ILE A 105 -0.49 -3.45 -13.22
N HIS A 106 0.30 -3.96 -14.17
CA HIS A 106 1.27 -3.17 -14.92
C HIS A 106 0.68 -2.80 -16.29
N VAL A 107 -0.08 -1.70 -16.31
CA VAL A 107 -0.81 -1.23 -17.49
C VAL A 107 0.12 -0.78 -18.63
N ASN A 108 1.33 -0.31 -18.31
CA ASN A 108 2.34 0.00 -19.31
C ASN A 108 3.21 -1.24 -19.57
N PRO A 109 3.43 -1.60 -20.85
CA PRO A 109 4.37 -2.66 -21.19
C PRO A 109 5.78 -2.31 -20.67
N ASN A 110 6.56 -3.33 -20.29
CA ASN A 110 7.95 -3.18 -19.80
C ASN A 110 8.89 -2.48 -20.82
N THR A 111 8.41 -2.19 -22.03
CA THR A 111 9.08 -1.44 -23.09
C THR A 111 9.05 0.07 -22.89
N ILE A 112 8.18 0.59 -22.00
CA ILE A 112 8.22 1.98 -21.55
C ILE A 112 9.04 2.03 -20.26
N PRO A 113 10.19 2.71 -20.24
CA PRO A 113 10.96 2.88 -19.03
C PRO A 113 10.09 3.52 -17.95
N SER A 114 10.01 2.88 -16.79
CA SER A 114 9.40 3.49 -15.61
C SER A 114 10.05 4.85 -15.35
N GLY A 115 9.26 5.92 -15.31
CA GLY A 115 9.73 7.24 -14.89
C GLY A 115 10.14 7.31 -13.42
N ILE A 116 9.91 6.24 -12.65
CA ILE A 116 10.18 6.17 -11.21
C ILE A 116 11.69 6.07 -10.96
N ASN A 117 12.24 7.12 -10.34
CA ASN A 117 13.57 7.08 -9.76
C ASN A 117 13.57 6.13 -8.55
N ARG A 118 14.24 4.98 -8.70
CA ARG A 118 14.28 3.93 -7.66
C ARG A 118 14.94 4.39 -6.36
N GLY A 119 15.93 5.27 -6.43
CA GLY A 119 16.61 5.80 -5.26
C GLY A 119 15.70 6.72 -4.44
N GLU A 120 14.98 7.62 -5.12
CA GLU A 120 13.99 8.50 -4.50
C GLU A 120 12.81 7.70 -3.94
N PHE A 121 12.30 6.74 -4.71
CA PHE A 121 11.21 5.89 -4.24
C PHE A 121 11.61 5.05 -3.02
N ASN A 122 12.85 4.55 -2.94
CA ASN A 122 13.32 3.86 -1.74
C ASN A 122 13.32 4.77 -0.51
N LYS A 123 13.72 6.05 -0.64
CA LYS A 123 13.63 7.02 0.45
C LYS A 123 12.18 7.29 0.84
N TRP A 124 11.30 7.48 -0.16
CA TRP A 124 9.86 7.67 0.03
C TRP A 124 9.24 6.50 0.80
N LYS A 125 9.53 5.25 0.42
CA LYS A 125 9.01 4.03 1.10
C LYS A 125 9.45 3.94 2.56
N ILE A 126 10.71 4.27 2.85
CA ILE A 126 11.22 4.25 4.23
C ILE A 126 10.42 5.21 5.09
N GLN A 127 10.24 6.46 4.64
CA GLN A 127 9.46 7.45 5.38
C GLN A 127 7.99 7.03 5.49
N TYR A 128 7.42 6.49 4.40
CA TYR A 128 6.04 6.01 4.39
C TYR A 128 5.77 4.97 5.48
N TRP A 129 6.62 3.94 5.60
CA TRP A 129 6.40 2.90 6.61
C TRP A 129 6.59 3.41 8.04
N ILE A 130 7.52 4.35 8.25
CA ILE A 130 7.70 5.01 9.56
C ILE A 130 6.43 5.76 9.95
N GLU A 131 5.83 6.54 9.03
CA GLU A 131 4.58 7.24 9.29
C GLU A 131 3.40 6.26 9.43
N ARG A 132 3.36 5.20 8.61
CA ARG A 132 2.35 4.15 8.70
C ARG A 132 2.30 3.51 10.08
N ALA A 133 3.46 3.23 10.69
CA ALA A 133 3.55 2.68 12.04
C ALA A 133 2.88 3.57 13.10
N LYS A 134 2.95 4.90 12.94
CA LYS A 134 2.36 5.85 13.89
C LYS A 134 0.83 5.86 13.87
N THR A 135 0.20 5.35 12.80
CA THR A 135 -1.26 5.28 12.66
C THR A 135 -1.92 4.20 13.54
N TYR A 136 -1.13 3.34 14.18
CA TYR A 136 -1.59 2.26 15.06
C TYR A 136 -1.43 2.57 16.56
N ARG A 137 -1.18 3.83 16.92
CA ARG A 137 -1.05 4.29 18.31
C ARG A 137 -2.38 4.72 18.91
#